data_AF-A0A443B0P3-F1
#
_entry.id   AF-A0A443B0P3-F1
#
_cell.length_a   1.000
_cell.length_b   1.000
_cell.length_c   1.000
_cell.angle_alpha   90.00
_cell.angle_beta   90.00
_cell.angle_gamma   90.00
#
_symmetry.space_group_name_H-M   'P 1'
#
loop_
_entity.id
_entity.type
_entity.pdbx_description
1 polymer ?
#
loop_
_entity_poly.entity_id
_entity_poly.type
_entity_poly.pdbx_seq_one_letter_code
_entity_poly.pdbx_strand_id
1 'polypeptide(L)'
;MTLTRSAIDIRIHDTHVGIWQDNARDETFRTEVFGPLIKAMKSRGWIVRADPNIMKHHWCLSPSHRIASRGNLRAGIRISGRVVEIDYWAETWPLDNCNGRRHDFRKLARMDYLDRLRFRLEVSRITSWLQSIAPITIKEDEPAGLTALERIQRSYAESWHNDKDLGRPVSKHAYNHTSRDGQKIEHGATVWFVGRDGRIGRGTAYYNINSMWWVVCGKYGLSNLSTGEIFCQQPSDVRTKRNERQRRARLEGELASAVRRMDFRRAETLKNILFGSAPTFLIWAKDHGAYYRANYSGYTTDTIAAGRYTRAEAEAEVRRVPHELEAIGPDGERIKFARAA
;
A
#
# COMPACT_ATOMS: atom_id res chain seq x y z
N MET A 1 30.07 24.17 -27.69
CA MET A 1 30.60 23.01 -26.94
C MET A 1 29.48 22.42 -26.12
N THR A 2 28.88 21.32 -26.60
CA THR A 2 27.81 20.61 -25.88
C THR A 2 28.45 19.91 -24.70
N LEU A 3 28.35 20.50 -23.50
CA LEU A 3 28.73 19.82 -22.27
C LEU A 3 27.75 18.67 -22.08
N THR A 4 28.11 17.48 -22.56
CA THR A 4 27.39 16.25 -22.24
C THR A 4 27.56 15.99 -20.76
N ARG A 5 26.49 16.20 -20.00
CA ARG A 5 26.42 15.90 -18.57
C ARG A 5 26.65 14.40 -18.34
N SER A 6 27.05 14.04 -17.12
CA SER A 6 27.11 12.64 -16.68
C SER A 6 25.78 11.91 -16.92
N ALA A 7 25.87 10.59 -17.08
CA ALA A 7 24.70 9.76 -17.38
C ALA A 7 23.56 9.95 -16.37
N ILE A 8 22.32 9.92 -16.88
CA ILE A 8 21.09 10.07 -16.11
C ILE A 8 20.24 8.81 -16.23
N ASP A 9 19.79 8.30 -15.10
CA ASP A 9 18.83 7.21 -14.99
C ASP A 9 17.41 7.78 -14.87
N ILE A 10 16.52 7.45 -15.79
CA ILE A 10 15.10 7.80 -15.70
C ILE A 10 14.33 6.57 -15.23
N ARG A 11 13.64 6.66 -14.10
CA ARG A 11 12.80 5.60 -13.53
C ARG A 11 11.34 5.99 -13.62
N ILE A 12 10.54 5.22 -14.34
CA ILE A 12 9.12 5.49 -14.54
C ILE A 12 8.32 4.35 -13.93
N HIS A 13 7.48 4.66 -12.94
CA HIS A 13 6.60 3.69 -12.28
C HIS A 13 5.19 4.27 -12.18
N ASP A 14 4.20 3.65 -12.84
CA ASP A 14 2.81 4.16 -12.94
C ASP A 14 2.76 5.62 -13.45
N THR A 15 2.55 6.60 -12.56
CA THR A 15 2.58 8.04 -12.87
C THR A 15 3.72 8.80 -12.20
N HIS A 16 4.67 8.08 -11.63
CA HIS A 16 5.89 8.60 -11.04
C HIS A 16 7.02 8.62 -12.06
N VAL A 17 7.76 9.72 -12.12
CA VAL A 17 8.97 9.89 -12.93
C VAL A 17 10.10 10.35 -12.02
N GLY A 18 11.08 9.49 -11.79
CA GLY A 18 12.30 9.80 -11.06
C GLY A 18 13.47 10.00 -12.03
N ILE A 19 14.12 11.15 -11.97
CA ILE A 19 15.34 11.47 -12.72
C ILE A 19 16.50 11.37 -11.73
N TRP A 20 17.40 10.42 -11.96
CA TRP A 20 18.49 10.06 -11.07
C TRP A 20 19.82 10.36 -11.76
N GLN A 21 20.77 10.87 -11.00
CA GLN A 21 22.18 10.93 -11.39
C GLN A 21 23.03 10.16 -10.38
N ASP A 22 24.23 9.77 -10.78
CA ASP A 22 25.13 9.02 -9.89
C ASP A 22 25.66 9.88 -8.74
N ASN A 23 26.16 11.08 -9.05
CA ASN A 23 26.79 11.97 -8.07
C ASN A 23 25.74 12.67 -7.19
N ALA A 24 25.80 12.40 -5.88
CA ALA A 24 24.88 13.00 -4.92
C ALA A 24 25.16 14.45 -4.53
N ARG A 25 26.36 14.95 -4.84
CA ARG A 25 26.81 16.30 -4.48
C ARG A 25 26.95 17.22 -5.69
N ASP A 26 26.39 16.85 -6.83
CA ASP A 26 26.44 17.72 -8.00
C ASP A 26 25.47 18.90 -7.85
N GLU A 27 26.03 20.05 -7.53
CA GLU A 27 25.32 21.32 -7.31
C GLU A 27 24.65 21.85 -8.59
N THR A 28 25.14 21.45 -9.77
CA THR A 28 24.58 21.88 -11.06
C THR A 28 23.25 21.21 -11.38
N PHE A 29 22.91 20.09 -10.72
CA PHE A 29 21.66 19.36 -11.00
C PHE A 29 20.41 20.21 -10.78
N ARG A 30 20.47 21.10 -9.80
CA ARG A 30 19.38 22.04 -9.52
C ARG A 30 19.21 23.08 -10.64
N THR A 31 20.31 23.61 -11.17
CA THR A 31 20.30 24.70 -12.16
C THR A 31 20.16 24.20 -13.59
N GLU A 32 20.65 23.00 -13.90
CA GLU A 32 20.65 22.43 -15.26
C GLU A 32 19.49 21.47 -15.51
N VAL A 33 18.99 20.79 -14.48
CA VAL A 33 17.87 19.84 -14.63
C VAL A 33 16.60 20.37 -13.99
N PHE A 34 16.59 20.59 -12.68
CA PHE A 34 15.35 20.96 -11.97
C PHE A 34 14.75 22.31 -12.41
N GLY A 35 15.57 23.35 -12.50
CA GLY A 35 15.14 24.68 -12.96
C GLY A 35 14.61 24.66 -14.40
N PRO A 36 15.37 24.13 -15.38
CA PRO A 36 14.95 24.02 -16.76
C PRO A 36 13.72 23.13 -16.96
N LEU A 37 13.60 22.02 -16.21
CA LEU A 37 12.39 21.20 -16.18
C LEU A 37 11.15 22.03 -15.80
N ILE A 38 11.23 22.82 -14.72
CA ILE A 38 10.14 23.69 -14.28
C ILE A 38 9.80 24.73 -15.36
N LYS A 39 10.82 25.36 -15.96
CA LYS A 39 10.62 26.34 -17.05
C LYS A 39 9.93 25.69 -18.26
N ALA A 40 10.37 24.50 -18.64
CA ALA A 40 9.81 23.74 -19.76
C ALA A 40 8.36 23.30 -19.47
N MET A 41 8.03 22.93 -18.23
CA MET A 41 6.63 22.68 -17.85
C MET A 41 5.79 23.96 -17.97
N LYS A 42 6.28 25.10 -17.46
CA LYS A 42 5.58 26.39 -17.57
C LYS A 42 5.33 26.79 -19.02
N SER A 43 6.32 26.66 -19.91
CA SER A 43 6.15 27.00 -21.33
C SER A 43 5.13 26.12 -22.05
N ARG A 44 4.89 24.90 -21.56
CA ARG A 44 3.85 23.99 -22.06
C ARG A 44 2.46 24.22 -21.44
N GLY A 45 2.30 25.29 -20.66
CA GLY A 45 1.02 25.68 -20.06
C GLY A 45 0.73 25.07 -18.69
N TRP A 46 1.75 24.55 -17.98
CA TRP A 46 1.58 24.17 -16.58
C TRP A 46 1.68 25.40 -15.67
N ILE A 47 0.75 25.50 -14.72
CA ILE A 47 0.82 26.48 -13.63
C ILE A 47 1.65 25.85 -12.51
N VAL A 48 2.91 26.29 -12.36
CA VAL A 48 3.83 25.76 -11.33
C VAL A 48 4.03 26.77 -10.20
N ARG A 49 3.80 26.35 -8.96
CA ARG A 49 3.90 27.17 -7.74
C ARG A 49 4.70 26.44 -6.65
N ALA A 50 5.09 27.15 -5.59
CA ALA A 50 5.59 26.51 -4.38
C ALA A 50 4.47 25.66 -3.74
N ASP A 51 4.83 24.51 -3.15
CA ASP A 51 3.86 23.67 -2.43
C ASP A 51 3.39 24.39 -1.15
N PRO A 52 2.10 24.78 -1.03
CA PRO A 52 1.62 25.55 0.11
C PRO A 52 1.74 24.79 1.44
N ASN A 53 1.58 23.46 1.42
CA ASN A 53 1.66 22.63 2.61
C ASN A 53 3.10 22.60 3.14
N ILE A 54 4.07 22.43 2.24
CA ILE A 54 5.50 22.49 2.57
C ILE A 54 5.87 23.90 3.03
N MET A 55 5.38 24.95 2.38
CA MET A 55 5.68 26.32 2.80
C MET A 55 5.18 26.61 4.22
N LYS A 56 4.01 26.07 4.60
CA LYS A 56 3.41 26.25 5.92
C LYS A 56 4.11 25.45 7.01
N HIS A 57 4.45 24.19 6.75
CA HIS A 57 4.95 23.27 7.80
C HIS A 57 6.47 23.04 7.75
N HIS A 58 7.10 23.26 6.60
CA HIS A 58 8.51 22.95 6.34
C HIS A 58 9.16 23.99 5.41
N TRP A 59 9.19 25.25 5.83
CA TRP A 59 9.67 26.39 5.03
C TRP A 59 11.05 26.14 4.37
N CYS A 60 12.00 25.55 5.09
CA CYS A 60 13.35 25.27 4.57
C CYS A 60 13.37 24.30 3.37
N LEU A 61 12.33 23.49 3.20
CA LEU A 61 12.18 22.57 2.07
C LEU A 61 11.40 23.18 0.90
N SER A 62 10.75 24.34 1.12
CA SER A 62 9.96 25.04 0.11
C SER A 62 10.71 25.28 -1.19
N PRO A 63 12.01 25.68 -1.20
CA PRO A 63 12.74 25.87 -2.45
C PRO A 63 12.84 24.61 -3.32
N SER A 64 12.76 23.43 -2.72
CA SER A 64 12.94 22.14 -3.41
C SER A 64 11.63 21.43 -3.74
N HIS A 65 10.48 21.99 -3.36
CA HIS A 65 9.16 21.41 -3.61
C HIS A 65 8.27 22.33 -4.43
N ARG A 66 7.67 21.80 -5.49
CA ARG A 66 6.72 22.52 -6.33
C ARG A 66 5.46 21.70 -6.51
N ILE A 67 4.35 22.39 -6.69
CA ILE A 67 3.11 21.81 -7.16
C ILE A 67 2.76 22.44 -8.50
N ALA A 68 2.30 21.62 -9.44
CA ALA A 68 1.93 22.04 -10.77
C ALA A 68 0.51 21.58 -11.12
N SER A 69 -0.20 22.37 -11.92
CA SER A 69 -1.52 22.01 -12.43
C SER A 69 -1.67 22.34 -13.91
N ARG A 70 -2.42 21.51 -14.63
CA ARG A 70 -2.80 21.73 -16.03
C ARG A 70 -4.10 21.00 -16.34
N GLY A 71 -5.20 21.76 -16.48
CA GLY A 71 -6.54 21.17 -16.59
C GLY A 71 -6.85 20.31 -15.37
N ASN A 72 -7.20 19.04 -15.59
CA ASN A 72 -7.49 18.07 -14.53
C ASN A 72 -6.24 17.42 -13.95
N LEU A 73 -5.09 17.54 -14.61
CA LEU A 73 -3.83 16.99 -14.14
C LEU A 73 -3.19 17.89 -13.08
N ARG A 74 -2.55 17.22 -12.13
CA ARG A 74 -1.72 17.79 -11.08
C ARG A 74 -0.38 17.06 -11.10
N ALA A 75 0.68 17.76 -10.69
CA ALA A 75 1.98 17.16 -10.50
C ALA A 75 2.65 17.71 -9.23
N GLY A 76 3.28 16.85 -8.46
CA GLY A 76 4.17 17.21 -7.37
C GLY A 76 5.60 17.02 -7.86
N ILE A 77 6.42 18.05 -7.76
CA ILE A 77 7.81 18.02 -8.23
C ILE A 77 8.69 18.27 -7.01
N ARG A 78 9.67 17.39 -6.77
CA ARG A 78 10.67 17.62 -5.72
C ARG A 78 12.08 17.31 -6.19
N ILE A 79 13.05 18.02 -5.64
CA ILE A 79 14.47 17.70 -5.76
C ILE A 79 15.04 17.31 -4.40
N SER A 80 15.76 16.19 -4.35
CA SER A 80 16.46 15.70 -3.16
C SER A 80 17.84 15.18 -3.56
N GLY A 81 18.88 15.98 -3.29
CA GLY A 81 20.26 15.67 -3.67
C GLY A 81 20.37 15.31 -5.16
N ARG A 82 20.52 14.01 -5.44
CA ARG A 82 20.72 13.42 -6.77
C ARG A 82 19.45 13.08 -7.54
N VAL A 83 18.28 13.33 -6.98
CA VAL A 83 17.00 12.87 -7.53
C VAL A 83 16.06 14.04 -7.74
N VAL A 84 15.50 14.13 -8.94
CA VAL A 84 14.30 14.93 -9.21
C VAL A 84 13.14 13.97 -9.41
N GLU A 85 12.10 14.12 -8.62
CA GLU A 85 10.91 13.28 -8.71
C GLU A 85 9.69 14.10 -9.13
N ILE A 86 8.87 13.49 -9.96
CA ILE A 86 7.62 14.05 -10.46
C ILE A 86 6.52 13.01 -10.27
N ASP A 87 5.56 13.32 -9.42
CA ASP A 87 4.37 12.51 -9.21
C ASP A 87 3.17 13.15 -9.89
N TYR A 88 2.57 12.49 -10.88
CA TYR A 88 1.34 12.96 -11.52
C TYR A 88 0.10 12.32 -10.90
N TRP A 89 -0.99 13.08 -10.81
CA TRP A 89 -2.34 12.56 -10.52
C TRP A 89 -3.39 13.41 -11.24
N ALA A 90 -4.61 12.89 -11.40
CA ALA A 90 -5.73 13.65 -11.92
C ALA A 90 -6.81 13.82 -10.85
N GLU A 91 -7.68 14.81 -11.01
CA GLU A 91 -8.81 15.07 -10.13
C GLU A 91 -10.11 14.37 -10.58
N THR A 92 -10.07 13.60 -11.67
CA THR A 92 -11.27 13.05 -12.33
C THR A 92 -11.88 11.84 -11.64
N TRP A 93 -11.09 11.02 -10.94
CA TRP A 93 -11.59 9.79 -10.31
C TRP A 93 -12.07 10.01 -8.85
N PRO A 94 -12.96 9.18 -8.29
CA PRO A 94 -13.38 9.29 -6.89
C PRO A 94 -12.23 9.07 -5.89
N LEU A 95 -12.20 9.82 -4.80
CA LEU A 95 -11.16 9.68 -3.77
C LEU A 95 -11.20 8.30 -3.11
N ASP A 96 -10.06 7.62 -3.05
CA ASP A 96 -9.92 6.30 -2.40
C ASP A 96 -9.09 6.42 -1.11
N ASN A 97 -7.99 7.17 -1.14
CA ASN A 97 -7.15 7.44 0.01
C ASN A 97 -7.62 8.69 0.78
N CYS A 98 -7.73 8.60 2.12
CA CYS A 98 -8.09 9.73 2.98
C CYS A 98 -7.11 10.92 2.89
N ASN A 99 -5.86 10.68 2.49
CA ASN A 99 -4.83 11.70 2.34
C ASN A 99 -4.85 12.41 0.97
N GLY A 100 -5.82 12.10 0.09
CA GLY A 100 -5.93 12.74 -1.22
C GLY A 100 -5.49 11.85 -2.39
N ARG A 101 -5.94 12.19 -3.60
CA ARG A 101 -5.66 11.45 -4.86
C ARG A 101 -4.17 11.33 -5.20
N ARG A 102 -3.35 12.24 -4.66
CA ARG A 102 -1.88 12.16 -4.73
C ARG A 102 -1.34 10.85 -4.17
N HIS A 103 -2.04 10.22 -3.23
CA HIS A 103 -1.62 9.00 -2.55
C HIS A 103 -2.43 7.76 -2.97
N ASP A 104 -3.26 7.87 -4.01
CA ASP A 104 -3.95 6.72 -4.59
C ASP A 104 -2.98 5.84 -5.39
N PHE A 105 -3.25 4.54 -5.47
CA PHE A 105 -2.45 3.59 -6.27
C PHE A 105 -3.02 3.42 -7.69
N ARG A 106 -2.17 3.02 -8.64
CA ARG A 106 -2.53 2.76 -10.05
C ARG A 106 -3.18 3.96 -10.72
N LYS A 107 -2.60 5.14 -10.48
CA LYS A 107 -3.13 6.44 -10.91
C LYS A 107 -3.25 6.48 -12.43
N LEU A 108 -2.32 5.87 -13.18
CA LEU A 108 -2.35 5.87 -14.64
C LEU A 108 -3.59 5.12 -15.16
N ALA A 109 -3.95 4.01 -14.54
CA ALA A 109 -5.13 3.23 -14.91
C ALA A 109 -6.45 3.96 -14.57
N ARG A 110 -6.44 4.79 -13.53
CA ARG A 110 -7.59 5.59 -13.07
C ARG A 110 -7.79 6.89 -13.85
N MET A 111 -6.76 7.39 -14.54
CA MET A 111 -6.86 8.58 -15.38
C MET A 111 -7.77 8.33 -16.59
N ASP A 112 -8.54 9.35 -16.95
CA ASP A 112 -9.30 9.37 -18.20
C ASP A 112 -8.37 9.29 -19.40
N TYR A 113 -8.90 8.82 -20.53
CA TYR A 113 -8.10 8.57 -21.74
C TYR A 113 -7.23 9.77 -22.17
N LEU A 114 -7.81 10.98 -22.21
CA LEU A 114 -7.07 12.19 -22.60
C LEU A 114 -5.98 12.57 -21.59
N ASP A 115 -6.23 12.38 -20.30
CA ASP A 115 -5.24 12.68 -19.26
C ASP A 115 -4.09 11.66 -19.26
N ARG A 116 -4.37 10.39 -19.58
CA ARG A 116 -3.32 9.37 -19.83
C ARG A 116 -2.45 9.75 -21.03
N LEU A 117 -3.05 10.19 -22.14
CA LEU A 117 -2.30 10.64 -23.30
C LEU A 117 -1.44 11.87 -22.99
N ARG A 118 -1.98 12.84 -22.26
CA ARG A 118 -1.24 14.03 -21.80
C ARG A 118 -0.06 13.65 -20.91
N PHE A 119 -0.25 12.74 -19.96
CA PHE A 119 0.83 12.22 -19.13
C PHE A 119 1.93 11.59 -19.99
N ARG A 120 1.58 10.65 -20.88
CA ARG A 120 2.57 9.99 -21.77
C ARG A 120 3.31 11.00 -22.65
N LEU A 121 2.62 12.00 -23.16
CA LEU A 121 3.23 13.07 -23.94
C LEU A 121 4.21 13.90 -23.10
N GLU A 122 3.88 14.22 -21.86
CA GLU A 122 4.79 14.95 -20.97
C GLU A 122 6.02 14.12 -20.61
N VAL A 123 5.85 12.82 -20.33
CA VAL A 123 6.97 11.89 -20.10
C VAL A 123 7.88 11.84 -21.33
N SER A 124 7.30 11.62 -22.52
CA SER A 124 8.06 11.58 -23.78
C SER A 124 8.85 12.88 -24.02
N ARG A 125 8.26 14.05 -23.74
CA ARG A 125 8.93 15.35 -23.87
C ARG A 125 10.06 15.53 -22.85
N ILE A 126 9.85 15.11 -21.60
CA ILE A 126 10.88 15.17 -20.57
C ILE A 126 12.06 14.27 -20.97
N THR A 127 11.79 13.03 -21.36
CA THR A 127 12.80 12.08 -21.83
C THR A 127 13.56 12.62 -23.04
N SER A 128 12.87 13.14 -24.05
CA SER A 128 13.49 13.70 -25.27
C SER A 128 14.37 14.91 -24.95
N TRP A 129 13.94 15.77 -24.03
CA TRP A 129 14.76 16.89 -23.57
C TRP A 129 15.98 16.42 -22.79
N LEU A 130 15.84 15.44 -21.89
CA LEU A 130 16.96 14.88 -21.13
C LEU A 130 18.01 14.21 -22.03
N GLN A 131 17.58 13.52 -23.10
CA GLN A 131 18.47 12.98 -24.14
C GLN A 131 19.35 14.04 -24.81
N SER A 132 18.87 15.28 -24.89
CA SER A 132 19.64 16.38 -25.50
C SER A 132 20.76 16.92 -24.62
N ILE A 133 20.74 16.62 -23.31
CA ILE A 133 21.69 17.18 -22.33
C ILE A 133 22.60 16.10 -21.70
N ALA A 134 22.19 14.83 -21.70
CA ALA A 134 22.93 13.72 -21.10
C ALA A 134 22.65 12.39 -21.82
N PRO A 135 23.59 11.43 -21.79
CA PRO A 135 23.27 10.02 -22.03
C PRO A 135 22.23 9.55 -21.00
N ILE A 136 21.13 8.93 -21.46
CA ILE A 136 20.08 8.45 -20.57
C ILE A 136 19.90 6.94 -20.62
N THR A 137 19.57 6.36 -19.47
CA THR A 137 19.05 4.99 -19.34
C THR A 137 17.63 5.07 -18.83
N ILE A 138 16.67 4.50 -19.55
CA ILE A 138 15.26 4.49 -19.15
C ILE A 138 14.93 3.13 -18.52
N LYS A 139 14.41 3.16 -17.30
CA LYS A 139 13.88 2.03 -16.55
C LYS A 139 12.39 2.27 -16.36
N GLU A 140 11.60 1.70 -17.27
CA GLU A 140 10.14 1.68 -17.14
C GLU A 140 9.71 0.45 -16.33
N ASP A 141 8.64 0.64 -15.55
CA ASP A 141 7.88 -0.47 -14.98
C ASP A 141 7.46 -1.48 -16.02
N GLU A 142 7.12 -2.67 -15.52
CA GLU A 142 6.82 -3.88 -16.30
C GLU A 142 6.21 -3.63 -17.70
N PRO A 143 6.90 -4.04 -18.78
CA PRO A 143 6.34 -4.04 -20.12
C PRO A 143 4.91 -4.61 -20.11
N ALA A 144 3.98 -3.84 -20.67
CA ALA A 144 2.60 -4.28 -20.79
C ALA A 144 2.55 -5.61 -21.57
N GLY A 145 1.85 -6.60 -21.01
CA GLY A 145 1.64 -7.89 -21.67
C GLY A 145 2.53 -9.04 -21.20
N LEU A 146 3.46 -8.80 -20.27
CA LEU A 146 4.20 -9.89 -19.62
C LEU A 146 3.25 -10.83 -18.86
N THR A 147 3.39 -12.12 -19.12
CA THR A 147 2.75 -13.19 -18.36
C THR A 147 3.30 -13.25 -16.94
N ALA A 148 2.56 -13.89 -16.03
CA ALA A 148 2.98 -14.07 -14.65
C ALA A 148 4.35 -14.77 -14.53
N LEU A 149 4.64 -15.73 -15.42
CA LEU A 149 5.92 -16.44 -15.44
C LEU A 149 7.06 -15.58 -15.97
N GLU A 150 6.85 -14.81 -17.04
CA GLU A 150 7.87 -13.88 -17.55
C GLU A 150 8.22 -12.81 -16.51
N ARG A 151 7.22 -12.35 -15.73
CA ARG A 151 7.44 -11.44 -14.60
C ARG A 151 8.32 -12.07 -13.53
N ILE A 152 8.06 -13.33 -13.16
CA ILE A 152 8.88 -14.07 -12.20
C ILE A 152 10.31 -14.25 -12.74
N GLN A 153 10.46 -14.70 -13.99
CA GLN A 153 11.77 -14.91 -14.62
C GLN A 153 12.60 -13.65 -14.67
N ARG A 154 12.00 -12.51 -15.04
CA ARG A 154 12.68 -11.22 -15.01
C ARG A 154 13.03 -10.79 -13.58
N SER A 155 12.11 -10.96 -12.64
CA SER A 155 12.38 -10.68 -11.22
C SER A 155 13.53 -11.54 -10.70
N TYR A 156 13.67 -12.77 -11.17
CA TYR A 156 14.84 -13.59 -10.88
C TYR A 156 16.08 -12.99 -11.56
N ALA A 157 16.07 -12.74 -12.86
CA ALA A 157 17.24 -12.17 -13.56
C ALA A 157 17.78 -10.87 -12.93
N GLU A 158 16.89 -10.02 -12.41
CA GLU A 158 17.23 -8.74 -11.78
C GLU A 158 17.56 -8.85 -10.28
N SER A 159 17.20 -9.96 -9.64
CA SER A 159 17.36 -10.15 -8.20
C SER A 159 18.81 -10.49 -7.83
N TRP A 160 19.36 -9.73 -6.89
CA TRP A 160 20.66 -10.01 -6.28
C TRP A 160 20.62 -11.17 -5.26
N HIS A 161 19.43 -11.62 -4.87
CA HIS A 161 19.21 -12.70 -3.91
C HIS A 161 19.14 -14.09 -4.55
N ASN A 162 19.60 -14.22 -5.78
CA ASN A 162 19.54 -15.48 -6.50
C ASN A 162 20.71 -16.39 -6.21
N ASP A 163 20.41 -17.68 -6.18
CA ASP A 163 21.39 -18.71 -6.43
C ASP A 163 21.75 -18.69 -7.92
N LYS A 164 23.04 -18.54 -8.24
CA LYS A 164 23.52 -18.41 -9.61
C LYS A 164 23.39 -19.71 -10.41
N ASP A 165 23.46 -20.86 -9.74
CA ASP A 165 23.41 -22.17 -10.38
C ASP A 165 21.96 -22.54 -10.72
N LEU A 166 21.03 -22.19 -9.82
CA LEU A 166 19.60 -22.47 -10.00
C LEU A 166 18.85 -21.36 -10.76
N GLY A 167 19.47 -20.19 -10.95
CA GLY A 167 18.86 -19.03 -11.61
C GLY A 167 17.65 -18.45 -10.87
N ARG A 168 17.51 -18.75 -9.57
CA ARG A 168 16.37 -18.32 -8.73
C ARG A 168 16.81 -18.14 -7.27
N PRO A 169 16.05 -17.39 -6.46
CA PRO A 169 16.27 -17.35 -5.03
C PRO A 169 16.03 -18.73 -4.39
N VAL A 170 16.76 -18.99 -3.30
CA VAL A 170 16.58 -20.17 -2.45
C VAL A 170 16.69 -19.73 -1.00
N SER A 171 15.78 -20.21 -0.15
CA SER A 171 15.90 -19.96 1.28
C SER A 171 16.77 -20.99 1.97
N LYS A 172 17.60 -20.52 2.91
CA LYS A 172 18.33 -21.38 3.85
C LYS A 172 17.51 -21.76 5.08
N HIS A 173 16.35 -21.11 5.28
CA HIS A 173 15.56 -21.26 6.50
C HIS A 173 14.25 -22.00 6.23
N ALA A 174 14.01 -23.06 7.01
CA ALA A 174 12.81 -23.90 6.85
C ALA A 174 11.50 -23.11 7.02
N TYR A 175 11.44 -22.13 7.93
CA TYR A 175 10.23 -21.33 8.17
C TYR A 175 9.77 -20.53 6.95
N ASN A 176 10.67 -20.23 6.01
CA ASN A 176 10.34 -19.57 4.75
C ASN A 176 9.65 -20.50 3.73
N HIS A 177 9.60 -21.80 4.04
CA HIS A 177 8.90 -22.82 3.29
C HIS A 177 7.74 -23.44 4.06
N THR A 178 7.48 -23.05 5.31
CA THR A 178 6.40 -23.66 6.10
C THR A 178 5.08 -22.93 5.86
N SER A 179 4.15 -23.59 5.16
CA SER A 179 2.80 -23.10 4.89
C SER A 179 1.97 -22.92 6.16
N ARG A 180 0.81 -22.29 6.03
CA ARG A 180 -0.15 -22.11 7.13
C ARG A 180 -0.67 -23.42 7.73
N ASP A 181 -0.77 -24.48 6.93
CA ASP A 181 -1.12 -25.83 7.37
C ASP A 181 0.10 -26.65 7.84
N GLY A 182 1.26 -26.01 8.04
CA GLY A 182 2.46 -26.61 8.62
C GLY A 182 3.27 -27.47 7.66
N GLN A 183 2.89 -27.52 6.39
CA GLN A 183 3.56 -28.31 5.36
C GLN A 183 4.65 -27.52 4.66
N LYS A 184 5.54 -28.23 3.96
CA LYS A 184 6.56 -27.58 3.15
C LYS A 184 5.96 -27.14 1.81
N ILE A 185 6.10 -25.87 1.48
CA ILE A 185 5.79 -25.32 0.16
C ILE A 185 6.96 -25.64 -0.75
N GLU A 186 6.68 -26.39 -1.80
CA GLU A 186 7.65 -26.71 -2.85
C GLU A 186 7.54 -25.72 -4.01
N HIS A 187 8.68 -25.38 -4.60
CA HIS A 187 8.72 -24.51 -5.77
C HIS A 187 8.14 -25.24 -6.97
N GLY A 188 7.17 -24.64 -7.64
CA GLY A 188 6.37 -25.24 -8.71
C GLY A 188 5.15 -26.03 -8.23
N ALA A 189 4.91 -26.14 -6.92
CA ALA A 189 3.77 -26.89 -6.40
C ALA A 189 2.44 -26.15 -6.56
N THR A 190 1.36 -26.93 -6.65
CA THR A 190 0.00 -26.39 -6.54
C THR A 190 -0.29 -26.04 -5.09
N VAL A 191 -0.78 -24.83 -4.86
CA VAL A 191 -1.14 -24.34 -3.54
C VAL A 191 -2.50 -23.66 -3.55
N TRP A 192 -3.07 -23.51 -2.36
CA TRP A 192 -4.31 -22.79 -2.10
C TRP A 192 -4.04 -21.60 -1.21
N PHE A 193 -4.84 -20.55 -1.34
CA PHE A 193 -4.69 -19.33 -0.54
C PHE A 193 -6.02 -18.62 -0.37
N VAL A 194 -6.12 -17.71 0.60
CA VAL A 194 -7.29 -16.85 0.75
C VAL A 194 -7.04 -15.54 0.00
N GLY A 195 -7.81 -15.28 -1.06
CA GLY A 195 -7.75 -14.03 -1.79
C GLY A 195 -8.20 -12.84 -0.94
N ARG A 196 -7.95 -11.61 -1.42
CA ARG A 196 -8.40 -10.38 -0.73
C ARG A 196 -9.91 -10.31 -0.54
N ASP A 197 -10.64 -10.96 -1.44
CA ASP A 197 -12.10 -11.09 -1.37
C ASP A 197 -12.52 -12.18 -0.38
N GLY A 198 -11.62 -12.87 0.30
CA GLY A 198 -11.91 -13.94 1.25
C GLY A 198 -12.24 -15.29 0.60
N ARG A 199 -12.16 -15.43 -0.72
CA ARG A 199 -12.38 -16.73 -1.39
C ARG A 199 -11.11 -17.55 -1.45
N ILE A 200 -11.26 -18.87 -1.53
CA ILE A 200 -10.12 -19.77 -1.76
C ILE A 200 -9.71 -19.68 -3.24
N GLY A 201 -8.49 -19.21 -3.47
CA GLY A 201 -7.80 -19.29 -4.74
C GLY A 201 -6.94 -20.55 -4.83
N ARG A 202 -6.63 -20.95 -6.06
CA ARG A 202 -5.66 -22.00 -6.39
C ARG A 202 -4.64 -21.44 -7.35
N GLY A 203 -3.37 -21.79 -7.18
CA GLY A 203 -2.31 -21.40 -8.10
C GLY A 203 -1.05 -22.23 -7.95
N THR A 204 -0.02 -21.87 -8.71
CA THR A 204 1.30 -22.50 -8.65
C THR A 204 2.27 -21.60 -7.90
N ALA A 205 2.93 -22.12 -6.87
CA ALA A 205 3.84 -21.37 -6.00
C ALA A 205 5.27 -21.34 -6.54
N TYR A 206 5.89 -20.18 -6.57
CA TYR A 206 7.28 -19.95 -6.94
C TYR A 206 7.94 -19.12 -5.84
N TYR A 207 9.02 -19.66 -5.27
CA TYR A 207 9.73 -18.98 -4.18
C TYR A 207 10.20 -17.58 -4.59
N ASN A 208 9.93 -16.58 -3.77
CA ASN A 208 10.42 -15.22 -3.97
C ASN A 208 11.58 -14.96 -3.00
N ILE A 209 11.32 -14.31 -1.87
CA ILE A 209 12.35 -13.95 -0.89
C ILE A 209 11.76 -14.01 0.52
N ASN A 210 12.58 -14.40 1.50
CA ASN A 210 12.16 -14.58 2.89
C ASN A 210 10.92 -15.48 2.94
N SER A 211 9.88 -15.10 3.69
CA SER A 211 8.62 -15.83 3.77
C SER A 211 7.67 -15.53 2.60
N MET A 212 8.11 -14.87 1.53
CA MET A 212 7.25 -14.48 0.41
C MET A 212 7.35 -15.44 -0.76
N TRP A 213 6.22 -15.67 -1.40
CA TRP A 213 6.03 -16.57 -2.52
C TRP A 213 5.17 -15.91 -3.59
N TRP A 214 5.63 -16.03 -4.84
CA TRP A 214 4.82 -15.73 -6.01
C TRP A 214 3.84 -16.87 -6.23
N VAL A 215 2.54 -16.57 -6.32
CA VAL A 215 1.52 -17.54 -6.69
C VAL A 215 0.89 -17.13 -8.02
N VAL A 216 1.05 -18.00 -9.02
CA VAL A 216 0.52 -17.83 -10.36
C VAL A 216 -0.90 -18.41 -10.42
N CYS A 217 -1.89 -17.54 -10.62
CA CYS A 217 -3.31 -17.90 -10.60
C CYS A 217 -3.93 -17.97 -12.03
N GLY A 218 -3.12 -17.74 -13.05
CA GLY A 218 -3.52 -17.71 -14.46
C GLY A 218 -2.45 -17.02 -15.32
N LYS A 219 -2.65 -16.93 -16.64
CA LYS A 219 -1.64 -16.41 -17.59
C LYS A 219 -1.03 -15.06 -17.15
N TYR A 220 -1.87 -14.14 -16.65
CA TYR A 220 -1.45 -12.81 -16.17
C TYR A 220 -1.65 -12.62 -14.66
N GLY A 221 -2.24 -13.61 -13.99
CA GLY A 221 -2.59 -13.53 -12.57
C GLY A 221 -1.39 -13.88 -11.70
N LEU A 222 -0.86 -12.89 -10.99
CA LEU A 222 0.27 -13.07 -10.06
C LEU A 222 -0.05 -12.40 -8.72
N SER A 223 0.15 -13.13 -7.63
CA SER A 223 0.03 -12.63 -6.25
C SER A 223 1.34 -12.87 -5.50
N ASN A 224 1.75 -11.92 -4.66
CA ASN A 224 2.85 -12.12 -3.71
C ASN A 224 2.24 -12.42 -2.35
N LEU A 225 2.40 -13.64 -1.86
CA LEU A 225 1.78 -14.13 -0.63
C LEU A 225 2.85 -14.56 0.36
N SER A 226 2.61 -14.32 1.64
CA SER A 226 3.45 -14.89 2.70
C SER A 226 3.18 -16.38 2.88
N THR A 227 4.12 -17.13 3.44
CA THR A 227 3.95 -18.55 3.79
C THR A 227 2.73 -18.78 4.68
N GLY A 228 2.46 -17.85 5.60
CA GLY A 228 1.29 -17.85 6.49
C GLY A 228 -0.05 -17.59 5.79
N GLU A 229 -0.07 -17.30 4.49
CA GLU A 229 -1.28 -17.14 3.67
C GLU A 229 -1.54 -18.33 2.74
N ILE A 230 -0.59 -19.25 2.66
CA ILE A 230 -0.59 -20.39 1.72
C ILE A 230 -0.95 -21.68 2.46
N PHE A 231 -1.74 -22.54 1.81
CA PHE A 231 -2.05 -23.90 2.21
C PHE A 231 -1.49 -24.86 1.16
N CYS A 232 -0.78 -25.90 1.59
CA CYS A 232 -0.32 -26.97 0.69
C CYS A 232 -1.42 -28.00 0.44
N GLN A 233 -2.41 -28.11 1.32
CA GLN A 233 -3.60 -28.94 1.10
C GLN A 233 -4.80 -28.08 0.73
N GLN A 234 -5.67 -28.65 -0.11
CA GLN A 234 -6.96 -28.05 -0.40
C GLN A 234 -7.78 -27.96 0.90
N PRO A 235 -8.26 -26.77 1.27
CA PRO A 235 -9.14 -26.65 2.41
C PRO A 235 -10.46 -27.41 2.20
N SER A 236 -10.99 -28.02 3.25
CA SER A 236 -12.20 -28.86 3.21
C SER A 236 -13.42 -28.15 2.62
N ASP A 237 -13.60 -26.87 2.93
CA ASP A 237 -14.66 -26.03 2.36
C ASP A 237 -14.07 -24.86 1.56
N VAL A 238 -14.10 -25.00 0.25
CA VAL A 238 -13.67 -23.98 -0.71
C VAL A 238 -14.74 -22.94 -1.04
N ARG A 239 -16.01 -23.22 -0.72
CA ARG A 239 -17.14 -22.33 -1.01
C ARG A 239 -17.35 -21.31 0.10
N THR A 240 -17.00 -21.67 1.33
CA THR A 240 -17.07 -20.73 2.45
C THR A 240 -16.06 -19.61 2.30
N LYS A 241 -16.60 -18.39 2.34
CA LYS A 241 -15.82 -17.16 2.27
C LYS A 241 -15.18 -16.87 3.63
N ARG A 242 -13.85 -16.83 3.67
CA ARG A 242 -13.04 -16.54 4.85
C ARG A 242 -12.83 -15.04 5.02
N ASN A 243 -13.92 -14.32 5.28
CA ASN A 243 -13.92 -12.85 5.43
C ASN A 243 -14.49 -12.36 6.77
N GLU A 244 -14.41 -13.19 7.81
CA GLU A 244 -14.96 -12.91 9.15
C GLU A 244 -14.53 -11.54 9.69
N ARG A 245 -13.23 -11.23 9.62
CA ARG A 245 -12.67 -9.94 10.04
C ARG A 245 -13.30 -8.75 9.31
N GLN A 246 -13.45 -8.86 7.99
CA GLN A 246 -14.05 -7.82 7.14
C GLN A 246 -15.56 -7.70 7.40
N ARG A 247 -16.26 -8.83 7.57
CA ARG A 247 -17.68 -8.89 7.89
C ARG A 247 -17.96 -8.23 9.23
N ARG A 248 -17.16 -8.54 10.26
CA ARG A 248 -17.23 -7.91 11.58
C ARG A 248 -17.03 -6.40 11.50
N ALA A 249 -15.95 -5.95 10.86
CA ALA A 249 -15.67 -4.52 10.71
C ALA A 249 -16.83 -3.78 10.03
N ARG A 250 -17.43 -4.36 8.97
CA ARG A 250 -18.57 -3.78 8.28
C ARG A 250 -19.82 -3.73 9.15
N LEU A 251 -20.17 -4.83 9.81
CA LEU A 251 -21.35 -4.90 10.67
C LEU A 251 -21.24 -3.97 11.89
N GLU A 252 -20.06 -3.86 12.52
CA GLU A 252 -19.82 -2.91 13.61
C GLU A 252 -19.89 -1.44 13.11
N GLY A 253 -19.40 -1.16 11.89
CA GLY A 253 -19.55 0.16 11.28
C GLY A 253 -21.02 0.53 10.98
N GLU A 254 -21.81 -0.44 10.51
CA GLU A 254 -23.26 -0.29 10.31
C GLU A 254 -23.99 -0.10 11.65
N LEU A 255 -23.59 -0.84 12.69
CA LEU A 255 -24.12 -0.69 14.05
C LEU A 255 -23.87 0.73 14.56
N ALA A 256 -22.63 1.22 14.48
CA ALA A 256 -22.28 2.59 14.86
C ALA A 256 -23.10 3.62 14.07
N SER A 257 -23.32 3.38 12.77
CA SER A 257 -24.11 4.26 11.91
C SER A 257 -25.60 4.27 12.28
N ALA A 258 -26.17 3.11 12.63
CA ALA A 258 -27.54 2.99 13.09
C ALA A 258 -27.75 3.73 14.43
N VAL A 259 -26.81 3.57 15.38
CA VAL A 259 -26.85 4.30 16.66
C VAL A 259 -26.76 5.82 16.46
N ARG A 260 -25.87 6.31 15.58
CA ARG A 260 -25.78 7.75 15.27
C ARG A 260 -27.05 8.32 14.66
N ARG A 261 -27.81 7.49 13.93
CA ARG A 261 -29.10 7.84 13.32
C ARG A 261 -30.29 7.62 14.25
N MET A 262 -30.05 7.16 15.49
CA MET A 262 -31.07 6.78 16.47
C MET A 262 -32.01 5.65 15.99
N ASP A 263 -31.56 4.81 15.05
CA ASP A 263 -32.30 3.62 14.60
C ASP A 263 -31.96 2.42 15.50
N PHE A 264 -32.57 2.41 16.68
CA PHE A 264 -32.26 1.41 17.72
C PHE A 264 -32.73 0.01 17.36
N ARG A 265 -33.80 -0.15 16.57
CA ARG A 265 -34.26 -1.47 16.10
C ARG A 265 -33.24 -2.13 15.19
N ARG A 266 -32.67 -1.35 14.24
CA ARG A 266 -31.58 -1.84 13.39
C ARG A 266 -30.32 -2.12 14.20
N ALA A 267 -29.98 -1.25 15.16
CA ALA A 267 -28.82 -1.45 16.03
C ALA A 267 -28.94 -2.74 16.86
N GLU A 268 -30.10 -3.02 17.44
CA GLU A 268 -30.37 -4.25 18.19
C GLU A 268 -30.21 -5.50 17.30
N THR A 269 -30.79 -5.47 16.09
CA THR A 269 -30.65 -6.57 15.13
C THR A 269 -29.17 -6.84 14.80
N LEU A 270 -28.39 -5.79 14.53
CA LEU A 270 -26.97 -5.92 14.20
C LEU A 270 -26.14 -6.41 15.40
N LYS A 271 -26.45 -5.93 16.62
CA LYS A 271 -25.83 -6.42 17.86
C LYS A 271 -26.08 -7.91 18.04
N ASN A 272 -27.32 -8.36 17.86
CA ASN A 272 -27.68 -9.76 18.01
C ASN A 272 -27.01 -10.66 16.95
N ILE A 273 -26.84 -10.17 15.72
CA ILE A 273 -26.08 -10.90 14.68
C ILE A 273 -24.58 -11.02 15.04
N LEU A 274 -24.00 -9.98 15.64
CA LEU A 274 -22.57 -9.93 15.95
C LEU A 274 -22.20 -10.68 17.24
N PHE A 275 -22.99 -10.50 18.29
CA PHE A 275 -22.65 -10.90 19.65
C PHE A 275 -23.75 -11.74 20.34
N GLY A 276 -24.89 -11.94 19.68
CA GLY A 276 -26.06 -12.56 20.30
C GLY A 276 -26.56 -11.75 21.50
N SER A 277 -26.97 -12.46 22.55
CA SER A 277 -27.36 -11.87 23.84
C SER A 277 -26.19 -11.56 24.78
N ALA A 278 -24.95 -11.82 24.36
CA ALA A 278 -23.80 -11.64 25.23
C ALA A 278 -23.54 -10.15 25.53
N PRO A 279 -23.08 -9.83 26.76
CA PRO A 279 -22.63 -8.48 27.08
C PRO A 279 -21.39 -8.13 26.25
N THR A 280 -21.34 -6.89 25.78
CA THR A 280 -20.23 -6.37 24.97
C THR A 280 -19.36 -5.44 25.82
N PHE A 281 -18.06 -5.53 25.59
CA PHE A 281 -17.03 -4.77 26.28
C PHE A 281 -16.31 -3.85 25.28
N LEU A 282 -15.76 -2.78 25.81
CA LEU A 282 -14.79 -1.93 25.12
C LEU A 282 -13.39 -2.22 25.65
N ILE A 283 -12.36 -1.95 24.84
CA ILE A 283 -10.97 -2.02 25.27
C ILE A 283 -10.39 -0.62 25.17
N TRP A 284 -9.92 -0.09 26.30
CA TRP A 284 -9.25 1.19 26.42
C TRP A 284 -7.74 0.99 26.46
N ALA A 285 -7.03 1.73 25.60
CA ALA A 285 -5.59 1.79 25.58
C ALA A 285 -5.11 3.09 26.24
N LYS A 286 -4.38 2.96 27.36
CA LYS A 286 -3.95 4.08 28.19
C LYS A 286 -2.93 4.97 27.51
N ASP A 287 -1.95 4.34 26.86
CA ASP A 287 -0.85 4.98 26.15
C ASP A 287 -1.34 5.86 24.98
N HIS A 288 -2.45 5.48 24.35
CA HIS A 288 -3.07 6.22 23.25
C HIS A 288 -4.21 7.15 23.70
N GLY A 289 -4.65 7.05 24.96
CA GLY A 289 -5.83 7.77 25.46
C GLY A 289 -7.09 7.53 24.62
N ALA A 290 -7.28 6.29 24.13
CA ALA A 290 -8.32 5.96 23.15
C ALA A 290 -8.77 4.50 23.24
N TYR A 291 -9.94 4.20 22.68
CA TYR A 291 -10.49 2.85 22.55
C TYR A 291 -9.95 2.13 21.32
N TYR A 292 -9.78 0.82 21.41
CA TYR A 292 -9.57 -0.02 20.22
C TYR A 292 -10.80 0.01 19.30
N ARG A 293 -10.58 0.10 18.00
CA ARG A 293 -11.59 -0.14 16.96
C ARG A 293 -11.74 -1.63 16.66
N ALA A 294 -12.79 -2.00 15.93
CA ALA A 294 -13.11 -3.39 15.58
C ALA A 294 -11.88 -4.20 15.10
N ASN A 295 -11.80 -5.46 15.53
CA ASN A 295 -10.65 -6.36 15.28
C ASN A 295 -9.30 -5.84 15.80
N TYR A 296 -9.29 -5.13 16.93
CA TYR A 296 -8.09 -4.63 17.60
C TYR A 296 -7.23 -3.72 16.68
N SER A 297 -7.87 -3.03 15.72
CA SER A 297 -7.17 -2.39 14.62
C SER A 297 -7.44 -0.89 14.56
N GLY A 298 -6.51 -0.12 15.14
CA GLY A 298 -6.59 1.33 15.22
C GLY A 298 -7.37 1.82 16.44
N TYR A 299 -7.36 3.14 16.64
CA TYR A 299 -7.83 3.77 17.87
C TYR A 299 -8.93 4.79 17.59
N THR A 300 -9.77 5.06 18.58
CA THR A 300 -10.79 6.11 18.52
C THR A 300 -11.16 6.61 19.91
N THR A 301 -11.44 7.90 20.04
CA THR A 301 -12.02 8.46 21.27
C THR A 301 -13.54 8.43 21.26
N ASP A 302 -14.17 8.30 20.08
CA ASP A 302 -15.61 8.11 19.93
C ASP A 302 -16.02 6.70 20.42
N THR A 303 -16.78 6.65 21.53
CA THR A 303 -17.29 5.41 22.12
C THR A 303 -18.29 4.70 21.21
N ILE A 304 -18.95 5.40 20.28
CA ILE A 304 -19.89 4.81 19.30
C ILE A 304 -19.09 4.09 18.20
N ALA A 305 -17.98 4.68 17.74
CA ALA A 305 -17.07 4.09 16.74
C ALA A 305 -16.12 3.01 17.30
N ALA A 306 -16.00 2.91 18.62
CA ALA A 306 -15.13 1.95 19.27
C ALA A 306 -15.56 0.51 18.96
N GLY A 307 -14.58 -0.40 18.89
CA GLY A 307 -14.81 -1.82 18.62
C GLY A 307 -15.44 -2.52 19.81
N ARG A 308 -16.34 -3.46 19.55
CA ARG A 308 -17.09 -4.18 20.60
C ARG A 308 -16.54 -5.59 20.69
N TYR A 309 -16.36 -6.06 21.91
CA TYR A 309 -15.71 -7.33 22.20
C TYR A 309 -16.56 -8.17 23.13
N THR A 310 -16.53 -9.49 22.96
CA THR A 310 -17.06 -10.38 24.01
C THR A 310 -16.17 -10.33 25.25
N ARG A 311 -16.67 -10.82 26.39
CA ARG A 311 -15.87 -10.88 27.62
C ARG A 311 -14.54 -11.61 27.41
N ALA A 312 -14.59 -12.78 26.76
CA ALA A 312 -13.41 -13.60 26.50
C ALA A 312 -12.39 -12.89 25.61
N GLU A 313 -12.87 -12.18 24.58
CA GLU A 313 -12.03 -11.37 23.69
C GLU A 313 -11.35 -10.20 24.39
N ALA A 314 -12.09 -9.48 25.23
CA ALA A 314 -11.54 -8.36 26.00
C ALA A 314 -10.55 -8.84 27.07
N GLU A 315 -10.87 -9.92 27.75
CA GLU A 315 -10.02 -10.53 28.78
C GLU A 315 -8.70 -11.06 28.19
N ALA A 316 -8.76 -11.77 27.06
CA ALA A 316 -7.57 -12.29 26.39
C ALA A 316 -6.63 -11.15 25.95
N GLU A 317 -7.17 -10.08 25.39
CA GLU A 317 -6.37 -8.96 24.91
C GLU A 317 -5.79 -8.14 26.06
N VAL A 318 -6.59 -7.83 27.09
CA VAL A 318 -6.09 -7.08 28.26
C VAL A 318 -5.01 -7.88 29.01
N ARG A 319 -5.14 -9.21 29.11
CA ARG A 319 -4.10 -10.06 29.71
C ARG A 319 -2.78 -10.05 28.96
N ARG A 320 -2.79 -9.78 27.65
CA ARG A 320 -1.57 -9.66 26.84
C ARG A 320 -0.71 -8.50 27.34
N VAL A 321 -1.34 -7.38 27.69
CA VAL A 321 -0.64 -6.15 28.14
C VAL A 321 -1.43 -5.43 29.25
N PRO A 322 -1.49 -5.99 30.47
CA PRO A 322 -2.41 -5.53 31.52
C PRO A 322 -2.03 -4.16 32.12
N HIS A 323 -0.82 -3.68 31.88
CA HIS A 323 -0.37 -2.36 32.30
C HIS A 323 -0.84 -1.25 31.36
N GLU A 324 -1.09 -1.56 30.07
CA GLU A 324 -1.50 -0.60 29.05
C GLU A 324 -3.00 -0.64 28.74
N LEU A 325 -3.65 -1.80 28.92
CA LEU A 325 -5.03 -2.02 28.50
C LEU A 325 -6.00 -2.19 29.68
N GLU A 326 -7.22 -1.70 29.51
CA GLU A 326 -8.35 -1.89 30.42
C GLU A 326 -9.59 -2.31 29.63
N ALA A 327 -10.37 -3.26 30.13
CA ALA A 327 -11.69 -3.52 29.57
C ALA A 327 -12.70 -2.61 30.25
N ILE A 328 -13.67 -2.11 29.49
CA ILE A 328 -14.79 -1.33 30.01
C ILE A 328 -16.06 -2.13 29.79
N GLY A 329 -16.73 -2.45 30.90
CA GLY A 329 -17.96 -3.21 30.93
C GLY A 329 -19.17 -2.44 30.37
N PRO A 330 -20.30 -3.13 30.19
CA PRO A 330 -21.55 -2.51 29.72
C PRO A 330 -22.02 -1.37 30.64
N ASP A 331 -21.73 -1.46 31.93
CA ASP A 331 -22.09 -0.45 32.95
C ASP A 331 -21.05 0.68 33.08
N GLY A 332 -20.01 0.68 32.24
CA GLY A 332 -18.92 1.65 32.27
C GLY A 332 -17.81 1.33 33.27
N GLU A 333 -17.93 0.24 34.02
CA GLU A 333 -16.90 -0.20 34.98
C GLU A 333 -15.60 -0.59 34.27
N ARG A 334 -14.47 -0.12 34.81
CA ARG A 334 -13.13 -0.48 34.33
C ARG A 334 -12.68 -1.78 34.97
N ILE A 335 -12.58 -2.82 34.16
CA ILE A 335 -12.16 -4.15 34.57
C ILE A 335 -10.68 -4.31 34.20
N LYS A 336 -9.86 -4.55 35.22
CA LYS A 336 -8.46 -4.94 35.07
C LYS A 336 -8.36 -6.45 35.19
N PHE A 337 -7.77 -7.10 34.19
CA PHE A 337 -7.49 -8.52 34.27
C PHE A 337 -6.03 -8.69 34.70
N ALA A 338 -5.80 -9.42 35.79
CA ALA A 338 -4.46 -9.78 36.22
C ALA A 338 -3.78 -10.67 35.16
N ARG A 339 -2.45 -10.57 35.05
CA ARG A 339 -1.65 -11.42 34.15
C ARG A 339 -1.88 -12.89 34.53
N ALA A 340 -2.07 -13.76 33.55
CA ALA A 340 -2.06 -15.20 33.82
C ALA A 340 -0.67 -15.58 34.36
N ALA A 341 -0.64 -16.43 35.40
CA ALA A 341 0.58 -16.91 36.04
C ALA A 341 1.45 -17.72 35.08
#